data_AF-A0A352B1V0-F1
#
_entry.id   AF-A0A352B1V0-F1
#
_cell.length_a   1.000
_cell.length_b   1.000
_cell.length_c   1.000
_cell.angle_alpha   90.00
_cell.angle_beta   90.00
_cell.angle_gamma   90.00
#
_symmetry.space_group_name_H-M   'P 1'
#
loop_
_entity.id
_entity.type
_entity.pdbx_description
1 polymer ?
#
loop_
_entity_poly.entity_id
_entity_poly.type
_entity_poly.pdbx_seq_one_letter_code
_entity_poly.pdbx_strand_id
1 'polypeptide(L)'
;MMDLKEFLELSKNYNVIPVTKRLFAGSETPIGIYQKLAGSRPDTFLLESAEQGVWGRYSFIGAASRGQLLADDSRAHWVGSSSPLPENGQLPVDPVAALDTVQSSWRSSPVDFPLSSGLVGFMSWGAVNLTEQLPSAKKASYSIPLYGFNQFSELVVMDHQRSELILVSVVFLEADGSEADYDRALASIDALEAKVREQTPAMISEPNWPEAEFSSNTEHSEFLAKVELAKEHVRKGDVFQVVISQRFDQDVVADALDVYRAMRALNPSPYMYLTRWADSEGEFAIVGSSPEALVKMVGDRVITHPIAGS
;
A
#
# COMPACT_ATOMS: atom_id res chain seq x y z
N MET A 1 -26.74 0.51 2.60
CA MET A 1 -26.18 1.02 1.33
C MET A 1 -26.84 2.36 1.10
N MET A 2 -26.05 3.35 0.70
CA MET A 2 -26.53 4.66 0.28
C MET A 2 -27.53 4.53 -0.88
N ASP A 3 -28.54 5.39 -0.96
CA ASP A 3 -29.45 5.42 -2.13
C ASP A 3 -28.99 6.45 -3.18
N LEU A 4 -29.59 6.41 -4.37
CA LEU A 4 -29.26 7.34 -5.46
C LEU A 4 -29.40 8.81 -5.04
N LYS A 5 -30.42 9.13 -4.23
CA LYS A 5 -30.65 10.52 -3.79
C LYS A 5 -29.53 11.00 -2.88
N GLU A 6 -29.09 10.17 -1.94
CA GLU A 6 -27.95 10.46 -1.06
C GLU A 6 -26.64 10.57 -1.87
N PHE A 7 -26.42 9.70 -2.86
CA PHE A 7 -25.27 9.79 -3.77
C PHE A 7 -25.23 11.13 -4.53
N LEU A 8 -26.36 11.54 -5.12
CA LEU A 8 -26.49 12.80 -5.85
C LEU A 8 -26.36 14.03 -4.93
N GLU A 9 -26.69 13.91 -3.65
CA GLU A 9 -26.51 15.01 -2.70
C GLU A 9 -25.05 15.15 -2.27
N LEU A 10 -24.35 14.04 -2.03
CA LEU A 10 -22.93 14.05 -1.71
C LEU A 10 -22.08 14.56 -2.88
N SER A 11 -22.45 14.25 -4.12
CA SER A 11 -21.69 14.65 -5.31
C SER A 11 -21.59 16.16 -5.52
N LYS A 12 -22.49 16.94 -4.90
CA LYS A 12 -22.44 18.41 -4.90
C LYS A 12 -21.27 18.99 -4.10
N ASN A 13 -20.75 18.23 -3.14
CA ASN A 13 -19.72 18.70 -2.20
C ASN A 13 -18.44 17.84 -2.24
N TYR A 14 -18.53 16.63 -2.78
CA TYR A 14 -17.44 15.66 -2.85
C TYR A 14 -17.31 15.14 -4.27
N ASN A 15 -16.09 15.07 -4.78
CA ASN A 15 -15.79 14.50 -6.08
C ASN A 15 -15.20 13.08 -5.99
N VAL A 16 -15.16 12.51 -4.79
CA VAL A 16 -14.92 11.08 -4.56
C VAL A 16 -16.01 10.53 -3.63
N ILE A 17 -16.72 9.50 -4.07
CA ILE A 17 -17.82 8.90 -3.32
C ILE A 17 -17.62 7.38 -3.22
N PRO A 18 -17.27 6.85 -2.04
CA PRO A 18 -17.26 5.42 -1.79
C PRO A 18 -18.69 4.88 -1.63
N VAL A 19 -19.19 4.16 -2.65
CA VAL A 19 -20.46 3.43 -2.56
C VAL A 19 -20.20 2.08 -1.91
N THR A 20 -20.99 1.71 -0.90
CA THR A 20 -20.68 0.55 -0.04
C THR A 20 -21.82 -0.46 0.12
N LYS A 21 -21.46 -1.75 0.15
CA LYS A 21 -22.32 -2.88 0.51
C LYS A 21 -21.69 -3.66 1.64
N ARG A 22 -22.48 -3.98 2.68
CA ARG A 22 -22.02 -4.77 3.83
C ARG A 22 -22.59 -6.17 3.74
N LEU A 23 -21.73 -7.16 3.94
CA LEU A 23 -22.04 -8.58 3.94
C LEU A 23 -21.53 -9.20 5.25
N PHE A 24 -22.21 -10.23 5.74
CA PHE A 24 -21.70 -11.02 6.86
C PHE A 24 -20.53 -11.92 6.40
N ALA A 25 -19.42 -11.87 7.13
CA ALA A 25 -18.18 -12.60 6.87
C ALA A 25 -18.08 -13.83 7.77
N GLY A 26 -18.77 -14.92 7.42
CA GLY A 26 -18.83 -16.11 8.28
C GLY A 26 -17.58 -16.98 8.31
N SER A 27 -16.86 -17.09 7.19
CA SER A 27 -15.74 -18.03 7.02
C SER A 27 -14.55 -17.47 6.26
N GLU A 28 -14.59 -16.18 5.91
CA GLU A 28 -13.56 -15.55 5.10
C GLU A 28 -12.40 -15.05 5.95
N THR A 29 -11.23 -14.94 5.33
CA THR A 29 -10.04 -14.30 5.91
C THR A 29 -9.51 -13.25 4.93
N PRO A 30 -8.74 -12.23 5.39
CA PRO A 30 -8.19 -11.22 4.49
C PRO A 30 -7.35 -11.82 3.35
N ILE A 31 -6.55 -12.85 3.65
CA ILE A 31 -5.76 -13.59 2.66
C ILE A 31 -6.65 -14.33 1.65
N GLY A 32 -7.72 -14.98 2.11
CA GLY A 32 -8.68 -15.66 1.24
C GLY A 32 -9.36 -14.69 0.27
N ILE A 33 -9.78 -13.53 0.77
CA ILE A 33 -10.37 -12.46 -0.04
C ILE A 33 -9.36 -11.92 -1.06
N TYR A 34 -8.13 -11.61 -0.64
CA TYR A 34 -7.09 -11.16 -1.55
C TYR A 34 -6.81 -12.18 -2.67
N GLN A 35 -6.75 -13.47 -2.33
CA GLN A 35 -6.52 -14.53 -3.32
C GLN A 35 -7.62 -14.58 -4.39
N LYS A 36 -8.90 -14.43 -4.02
CA LYS A 36 -10.02 -14.39 -4.96
C LYS A 36 -10.03 -13.14 -5.84
N LEU A 37 -9.74 -11.99 -5.22
CA LEU A 37 -9.93 -10.70 -5.87
C LEU A 37 -8.73 -10.31 -6.73
N ALA A 38 -7.52 -10.39 -6.18
CA ALA A 38 -6.30 -9.86 -6.77
C ALA A 38 -5.48 -10.96 -7.49
N GLY A 39 -5.29 -12.10 -6.83
CA GLY A 39 -4.37 -13.13 -7.32
C GLY A 39 -2.94 -12.60 -7.49
N SER A 40 -2.36 -12.82 -8.67
CA SER A 40 -1.03 -12.32 -9.03
C SER A 40 -1.02 -10.98 -9.77
N ARG A 41 -2.19 -10.38 -10.03
CA ARG A 41 -2.27 -9.15 -10.84
C ARG A 41 -1.53 -7.98 -10.20
N PRO A 42 -0.88 -7.10 -10.99
CA PRO A 42 -0.36 -5.84 -10.48
C PRO A 42 -1.48 -4.93 -10.00
N ASP A 43 -1.10 -3.84 -9.33
CA ASP A 43 -1.97 -2.74 -8.90
C ASP A 43 -3.00 -3.14 -7.84
N THR A 44 -2.58 -4.08 -7.00
CA THR A 44 -3.37 -4.63 -5.90
C THR A 44 -2.59 -4.56 -4.60
N PHE A 45 -3.31 -4.56 -3.48
CA PHE A 45 -2.69 -4.57 -2.16
C PHE A 45 -3.51 -5.30 -1.10
N LEU A 46 -2.82 -5.80 -0.09
CA LEU A 46 -3.36 -6.32 1.16
C LEU A 46 -2.66 -5.60 2.31
N LEU A 47 -3.44 -4.97 3.18
CA LEU A 47 -2.95 -4.32 4.39
C LEU A 47 -3.64 -4.97 5.60
N GLU A 48 -2.84 -5.48 6.53
CA GLU A 48 -3.31 -5.94 7.83
C GLU A 48 -2.49 -5.26 8.94
N SER A 49 -3.00 -5.31 10.16
CA SER A 49 -2.33 -4.80 11.34
C SER A 49 -2.46 -5.82 12.46
N ALA A 50 -1.39 -6.11 13.18
CA ALA A 50 -1.38 -6.96 14.36
C ALA A 50 -0.47 -6.39 15.44
N GLU A 51 -1.06 -5.86 16.51
CA GLU A 51 -0.30 -5.30 17.63
C GLU A 51 -0.17 -6.35 18.73
N GLN A 52 1.06 -6.75 19.06
CA GLN A 52 1.35 -7.77 20.08
C GLN A 52 0.56 -9.09 19.88
N GLY A 53 0.37 -9.49 18.62
CA GLY A 53 -0.39 -10.69 18.25
C GLY A 53 -1.92 -10.51 18.19
N VAL A 54 -2.44 -9.34 18.54
CA VAL A 54 -3.86 -8.99 18.40
C VAL A 54 -4.08 -8.29 17.06
N TRP A 55 -4.87 -8.92 16.18
CA TRP A 55 -5.24 -8.33 14.91
C TRP A 55 -6.05 -7.04 15.12
N GLY A 56 -5.64 -5.98 14.44
CA GLY A 56 -6.37 -4.73 14.36
C GLY A 56 -7.76 -4.96 13.79
N ARG A 57 -8.69 -4.03 14.05
CA ARG A 57 -10.10 -4.19 13.67
C ARG A 57 -10.31 -4.36 12.17
N TYR A 58 -9.47 -3.74 11.35
CA TYR A 58 -9.67 -3.69 9.90
C TYR A 58 -8.50 -4.30 9.13
N SER A 59 -8.84 -5.01 8.06
CA SER A 59 -7.93 -5.33 6.96
C SER A 59 -8.45 -4.73 5.67
N PHE A 60 -7.55 -4.33 4.77
CA PHE A 60 -7.88 -3.63 3.53
C PHE A 60 -7.32 -4.39 2.32
N ILE A 61 -8.18 -4.65 1.34
CA ILE A 61 -7.85 -5.36 0.11
C ILE A 61 -8.17 -4.46 -1.08
N GLY A 62 -7.15 -3.89 -1.71
CA GLY A 62 -7.28 -3.16 -2.97
C GLY A 62 -7.33 -4.13 -4.14
N ALA A 63 -8.47 -4.20 -4.82
CA ALA A 63 -8.73 -5.17 -5.89
C ALA A 63 -8.51 -4.61 -7.30
N ALA A 64 -8.62 -3.29 -7.45
CA ALA A 64 -8.37 -2.57 -8.70
C ALA A 64 -7.96 -1.12 -8.45
N SER A 65 -7.20 -0.57 -9.40
CA SER A 65 -6.71 0.80 -9.42
C SER A 65 -7.20 1.54 -10.67
N ARG A 66 -7.53 2.83 -10.55
CA ARG A 66 -7.83 3.68 -11.71
C ARG A 66 -6.57 4.28 -12.34
N GLY A 67 -5.45 4.20 -11.62
CA GLY A 67 -4.13 4.58 -12.09
C GLY A 67 -3.15 4.78 -10.95
N GLN A 68 -1.90 4.99 -11.34
CA GLN A 68 -0.74 5.06 -10.48
C GLN A 68 -0.06 6.41 -10.64
N LEU A 69 0.26 7.04 -9.51
CA LEU A 69 1.19 8.16 -9.46
C LEU A 69 2.58 7.60 -9.15
N LEU A 70 3.50 7.77 -10.10
CA LEU A 70 4.88 7.30 -10.03
C LEU A 70 5.82 8.51 -10.09
N ALA A 71 6.99 8.40 -9.48
CA ALA A 71 8.07 9.35 -9.70
C ALA A 71 9.43 8.66 -9.74
N ASP A 72 10.31 9.18 -10.57
CA ASP A 72 11.73 8.88 -10.59
C ASP A 72 12.55 10.16 -10.33
N ASP A 73 13.87 10.08 -10.41
CA ASP A 73 14.77 11.22 -10.20
C ASP A 73 14.54 12.40 -11.17
N SER A 74 13.82 12.18 -12.26
CA SER A 74 13.56 13.21 -13.28
C SER A 74 12.19 13.86 -13.14
N ARG A 75 11.13 13.09 -12.87
CA ARG A 75 9.76 13.60 -12.85
C ARG A 75 8.75 12.67 -12.18
N ALA A 76 7.63 13.26 -11.76
CA ALA A 76 6.38 12.54 -11.59
C ALA A 76 5.69 12.26 -12.93
N HIS A 77 4.98 11.15 -13.00
CA HIS A 77 4.11 10.80 -14.10
C HIS A 77 2.94 9.91 -13.63
N TRP A 78 1.89 9.86 -14.44
CA TRP A 78 0.71 9.04 -14.19
C TRP A 78 0.62 7.89 -15.18
N VAL A 79 0.30 6.70 -14.69
CA VAL A 79 0.03 5.50 -15.49
C VAL A 79 -1.37 5.01 -15.18
N GLY A 80 -2.27 5.07 -16.15
CA GLY A 80 -3.66 4.64 -15.97
C GLY A 80 -4.54 5.10 -17.11
N SER A 81 -5.73 4.50 -17.21
CA SER A 81 -6.72 4.87 -18.23
C SER A 81 -7.48 6.15 -17.90
N SER A 82 -7.51 6.54 -16.61
CA SER A 82 -8.16 7.75 -16.12
C SER A 82 -7.18 8.92 -16.03
N SER A 83 -7.68 10.16 -16.08
CA SER A 83 -6.88 11.34 -15.75
C SER A 83 -6.47 11.36 -14.26
N PRO A 84 -5.21 11.74 -13.92
CA PRO A 84 -4.79 11.90 -12.52
C PRO A 84 -5.54 13.01 -11.79
N LEU A 85 -6.03 14.01 -12.54
CA LEU A 85 -6.66 15.22 -12.02
C LEU A 85 -8.04 15.43 -12.66
N PRO A 86 -8.99 16.05 -11.96
CA PRO A 86 -10.27 16.43 -12.53
C PRO A 86 -10.09 17.46 -13.66
N GLU A 87 -11.09 17.58 -14.53
CA GLU A 87 -11.16 18.60 -15.61
C GLU A 87 -9.95 18.59 -16.56
N ASN A 88 -9.28 17.45 -16.73
CA ASN A 88 -8.03 17.31 -17.51
C ASN A 88 -6.88 18.23 -17.02
N GLY A 89 -6.79 18.45 -15.71
CA GLY A 89 -5.66 19.17 -15.10
C GLY A 89 -4.31 18.56 -15.47
N GLN A 90 -3.29 19.40 -15.58
CA GLN A 90 -1.92 18.96 -15.88
C GLN A 90 -1.20 18.54 -14.60
N LEU A 91 -0.68 17.31 -14.59
CA LEU A 91 0.15 16.84 -13.49
C LEU A 91 1.47 17.62 -13.44
N PRO A 92 1.86 18.18 -12.28
CA PRO A 92 3.19 18.76 -12.10
C PRO A 92 4.31 17.76 -12.42
N VAL A 93 5.42 18.27 -12.95
CA VAL A 93 6.64 17.47 -13.19
C VAL A 93 7.37 17.20 -11.88
N ASP A 94 7.37 18.17 -10.95
CA ASP A 94 7.98 18.04 -9.63
C ASP A 94 7.28 16.96 -8.78
N PRO A 95 7.99 15.96 -8.25
CA PRO A 95 7.37 14.85 -7.51
C PRO A 95 6.57 15.26 -6.27
N VAL A 96 7.06 16.21 -5.47
CA VAL A 96 6.37 16.63 -4.25
C VAL A 96 5.10 17.40 -4.61
N ALA A 97 5.19 18.34 -5.56
CA ALA A 97 4.05 19.08 -6.05
C ALA A 97 3.02 18.17 -6.73
N ALA A 98 3.44 17.14 -7.45
CA ALA A 98 2.54 16.19 -8.09
C ALA A 98 1.73 15.39 -7.07
N LEU A 99 2.38 14.88 -6.02
CA LEU A 99 1.72 14.16 -4.93
C LEU A 99 0.70 15.05 -4.20
N ASP A 100 1.09 16.27 -3.84
CA ASP A 100 0.21 17.24 -3.19
C ASP A 100 -0.98 17.64 -4.09
N THR A 101 -0.72 17.88 -5.38
CA THR A 101 -1.77 18.25 -6.34
C THR A 101 -2.79 17.13 -6.54
N VAL A 102 -2.34 15.89 -6.71
CA VAL A 102 -3.25 14.74 -6.84
C VAL A 102 -4.06 14.55 -5.56
N GLN A 103 -3.41 14.56 -4.39
CA GLN A 103 -4.10 14.33 -3.13
C GLN A 103 -5.12 15.43 -2.79
N SER A 104 -4.82 16.69 -3.07
CA SER A 104 -5.71 17.82 -2.76
C SER A 104 -6.86 17.97 -3.75
N SER A 105 -6.73 17.42 -4.96
CA SER A 105 -7.76 17.48 -6.01
C SER A 105 -8.93 16.53 -5.80
N TRP A 106 -8.76 15.48 -4.99
CA TRP A 106 -9.77 14.43 -4.77
C TRP A 106 -10.29 14.46 -3.32
N ARG A 107 -11.52 14.93 -3.13
CA ARG A 107 -12.19 15.09 -1.84
C ARG A 107 -13.25 14.01 -1.66
N SER A 108 -12.99 13.12 -0.72
CA SER A 108 -13.85 11.98 -0.42
C SER A 108 -14.98 12.31 0.54
N SER A 109 -16.17 11.79 0.26
CA SER A 109 -17.29 11.81 1.22
C SER A 109 -16.97 10.94 2.45
N PRO A 110 -17.42 11.32 3.65
CA PRO A 110 -17.10 10.61 4.87
C PRO A 110 -17.66 9.18 4.90
N VAL A 111 -16.94 8.28 5.58
CA VAL A 111 -17.38 6.91 5.90
C VAL A 111 -17.05 6.57 7.36
N ASP A 112 -17.49 5.41 7.84
CA ASP A 112 -17.28 4.93 9.21
C ASP A 112 -16.12 3.93 9.35
N PHE A 113 -15.20 3.86 8.38
CA PHE A 113 -14.01 3.02 8.39
C PHE A 113 -12.76 3.78 7.88
N PRO A 114 -11.53 3.35 8.22
CA PRO A 114 -10.35 4.23 8.19
C PRO A 114 -9.81 4.58 6.80
N LEU A 115 -9.95 3.68 5.83
CA LEU A 115 -9.46 3.83 4.47
C LEU A 115 -10.62 3.56 3.50
N SER A 116 -11.05 4.58 2.77
CA SER A 116 -12.20 4.51 1.85
C SER A 116 -11.88 4.93 0.44
N SER A 117 -10.84 5.74 0.27
CA SER A 117 -10.29 6.21 -1.00
C SER A 117 -8.91 6.81 -0.71
N GLY A 118 -8.09 6.96 -1.74
CA GLY A 118 -6.83 7.68 -1.65
C GLY A 118 -5.71 6.99 -2.39
N LEU A 119 -4.49 7.24 -1.93
CA LEU A 119 -3.26 6.75 -2.50
C LEU A 119 -2.65 5.69 -1.57
N VAL A 120 -2.41 4.49 -2.10
CA VAL A 120 -1.77 3.39 -1.36
C VAL A 120 -0.53 2.92 -2.13
N GLY A 121 0.60 2.86 -1.45
CA GLY A 121 1.82 2.34 -2.06
C GLY A 121 3.06 2.59 -1.22
N PHE A 122 4.17 2.93 -1.86
CA PHE A 122 5.48 3.02 -1.23
C PHE A 122 6.21 4.31 -1.59
N MET A 123 7.14 4.68 -0.72
CA MET A 123 8.16 5.70 -0.96
C MET A 123 9.52 5.05 -0.68
N SER A 124 10.40 5.04 -1.66
CA SER A 124 11.74 4.48 -1.51
C SER A 124 12.65 5.47 -0.75
N TRP A 125 13.75 4.97 -0.20
CA TRP A 125 14.70 5.83 0.52
C TRP A 125 15.25 6.97 -0.35
N GLY A 126 15.37 6.76 -1.67
CA GLY A 126 15.85 7.78 -2.60
C GLY A 126 15.02 9.06 -2.60
N ALA A 127 13.75 9.00 -2.19
CA ALA A 127 12.87 10.16 -2.10
C ALA A 127 13.36 11.24 -1.12
N VAL A 128 14.30 10.91 -0.22
CA VAL A 128 14.97 11.90 0.63
C VAL A 128 15.65 13.02 -0.19
N ASN A 129 16.12 12.71 -1.41
CA ASN A 129 16.74 13.70 -2.29
C ASN A 129 15.76 14.74 -2.86
N LEU A 130 14.44 14.53 -2.68
CA LEU A 130 13.43 15.53 -3.03
C LEU A 130 13.42 16.71 -2.04
N THR A 131 13.94 16.52 -0.83
CA THR A 131 13.97 17.57 0.21
C THR A 131 15.38 17.90 0.68
N GLU A 132 16.34 16.97 0.56
CA GLU A 132 17.70 17.12 1.04
C GLU A 132 18.73 16.98 -0.08
N GLN A 133 19.88 17.64 0.06
CA GLN A 133 21.01 17.47 -0.87
C GLN A 133 22.01 16.47 -0.31
N LEU A 134 21.99 15.24 -0.82
CA LEU A 134 22.95 14.20 -0.46
C LEU A 134 24.06 14.06 -1.51
N PRO A 135 25.22 13.50 -1.14
CA PRO A 135 26.23 13.07 -2.12
C PRO A 135 25.64 12.11 -3.14
N SER A 136 26.25 12.04 -4.33
CA SER A 136 25.79 11.16 -5.41
C SER A 136 25.58 9.72 -4.91
N ALA A 137 24.38 9.20 -5.16
CA ALA A 137 24.02 7.85 -4.76
C ALA A 137 24.93 6.82 -5.44
N LYS A 138 25.17 5.70 -4.74
CA LYS A 138 25.78 4.52 -5.36
C LYS A 138 24.83 3.99 -6.44
N LYS A 139 25.40 3.36 -7.47
CA LYS A 139 24.60 2.70 -8.51
C LYS A 139 23.66 1.67 -7.86
N ALA A 140 22.36 1.82 -8.07
CA ALA A 140 21.37 0.87 -7.60
C ALA A 140 21.54 -0.48 -8.32
N SER A 141 21.26 -1.60 -7.62
CA SER A 141 21.29 -2.92 -8.26
C SER A 141 20.05 -3.21 -9.10
N TYR A 142 18.94 -2.54 -8.79
CA TYR A 142 17.70 -2.57 -9.56
C TYR A 142 17.11 -1.16 -9.57
N SER A 143 16.35 -0.84 -10.62
CA SER A 143 15.60 0.40 -10.69
C SER A 143 14.36 0.27 -9.83
N ILE A 144 14.05 1.28 -9.02
CA ILE A 144 12.76 1.40 -8.34
C ILE A 144 12.36 2.87 -8.35
N PRO A 145 11.06 3.20 -8.53
CA PRO A 145 10.58 4.56 -8.38
C PRO A 145 10.96 5.19 -7.02
N LEU A 146 11.08 6.51 -6.99
CA LEU A 146 11.15 7.30 -5.75
C LEU A 146 9.90 7.10 -4.91
N TYR A 147 8.75 7.08 -5.55
CA TYR A 147 7.51 6.59 -4.95
C TYR A 147 6.63 5.94 -6.02
N GLY A 148 5.73 5.07 -5.57
CA GLY A 148 4.62 4.58 -6.37
C GLY A 148 3.36 4.50 -5.52
N PHE A 149 2.27 5.11 -6.00
CA PHE A 149 0.99 5.13 -5.30
C PHE A 149 -0.16 4.74 -6.24
N ASN A 150 -0.90 3.70 -5.86
CA ASN A 150 -2.15 3.31 -6.49
C ASN A 150 -3.30 4.20 -6.00
N GLN A 151 -4.02 4.83 -6.93
CA GLN A 151 -5.32 5.41 -6.65
C GLN A 151 -6.39 4.33 -6.87
N PHE A 152 -6.75 3.63 -5.80
CA PHE A 152 -7.63 2.47 -5.90
C PHE A 152 -9.09 2.86 -6.20
N SER A 153 -9.76 2.04 -7.00
CA SER A 153 -11.17 2.19 -7.36
C SER A 153 -12.06 1.10 -6.76
N GLU A 154 -11.49 -0.05 -6.43
CA GLU A 154 -12.20 -1.16 -5.79
C GLU A 154 -11.46 -1.59 -4.52
N LEU A 155 -12.19 -1.59 -3.40
CA LEU A 155 -11.67 -1.92 -2.09
C LEU A 155 -12.62 -2.90 -1.39
N VAL A 156 -12.07 -3.89 -0.71
CA VAL A 156 -12.80 -4.68 0.28
C VAL A 156 -12.19 -4.43 1.66
N VAL A 157 -13.03 -4.03 2.60
CA VAL A 157 -12.66 -3.82 4.00
C VAL A 157 -13.24 -4.96 4.82
N MET A 158 -12.41 -5.66 5.57
CA MET A 158 -12.87 -6.66 6.53
C MET A 158 -12.91 -6.03 7.92
N ASP A 159 -14.09 -5.92 8.52
CA ASP A 159 -14.29 -5.51 9.91
C ASP A 159 -14.33 -6.76 10.80
N HIS A 160 -13.20 -7.10 11.40
CA HIS A 160 -13.04 -8.30 12.23
C HIS A 160 -13.94 -8.27 13.46
N GLN A 161 -14.21 -7.07 14.01
CA GLN A 161 -15.00 -6.92 15.23
C GLN A 161 -16.49 -7.18 14.95
N ARG A 162 -17.00 -6.77 13.79
CA ARG A 162 -18.39 -6.99 13.38
C ARG A 162 -18.60 -8.24 12.54
N SER A 163 -17.52 -8.91 12.15
CA SER A 163 -17.53 -10.01 11.17
C SER A 163 -18.23 -9.58 9.88
N GLU A 164 -17.84 -8.42 9.34
CA GLU A 164 -18.41 -7.85 8.11
C GLU A 164 -17.36 -7.73 7.00
N LEU A 165 -17.78 -8.00 5.76
CA LEU A 165 -17.10 -7.54 4.56
C LEU A 165 -17.82 -6.29 4.04
N ILE A 166 -17.09 -5.21 3.89
CA ILE A 166 -17.56 -3.97 3.28
C ILE A 166 -16.97 -3.93 1.87
N LEU A 167 -17.80 -4.17 0.87
CA LEU A 167 -17.43 -4.00 -0.54
C LEU A 167 -17.57 -2.51 -0.88
N VAL A 168 -16.55 -1.94 -1.49
CA VAL A 168 -16.45 -0.51 -1.77
C VAL A 168 -16.10 -0.29 -3.23
N SER A 169 -16.97 0.42 -3.95
CA SER A 169 -16.68 1.00 -5.25
C SER A 169 -16.43 2.49 -5.06
N VAL A 170 -15.22 2.96 -5.37
CA VAL A 170 -14.81 4.36 -5.20
C VAL A 170 -15.08 5.10 -6.50
N VAL A 171 -16.11 5.95 -6.49
CA VAL A 171 -16.51 6.73 -7.66
C VAL A 171 -15.74 8.05 -7.67
N PHE A 172 -15.04 8.33 -8.76
CA PHE A 172 -14.33 9.60 -9.00
C PHE A 172 -15.12 10.42 -10.01
N LEU A 173 -15.49 11.65 -9.63
CA LEU A 173 -16.38 12.51 -10.39
C LEU A 173 -15.65 13.76 -10.89
N GLU A 174 -15.93 14.17 -12.13
CA GLU A 174 -15.44 15.44 -12.69
C GLU A 174 -16.52 16.52 -12.73
N ALA A 175 -17.77 16.15 -12.45
CA ALA A 175 -18.93 17.03 -12.34
C ALA A 175 -19.89 16.44 -11.30
N ASP A 176 -21.06 17.07 -11.10
CA ASP A 176 -22.12 16.48 -10.29
C ASP A 176 -22.41 15.04 -10.74
N GLY A 177 -22.57 14.14 -9.77
CA GLY A 177 -22.82 12.74 -10.04
C GLY A 177 -24.13 12.52 -10.79
N SER A 178 -24.21 11.42 -11.53
CA SER A 178 -25.40 11.01 -12.28
C SER A 178 -25.90 9.63 -11.83
N GLU A 179 -27.12 9.29 -12.24
CA GLU A 179 -27.66 7.93 -12.08
C GLU A 179 -26.76 6.87 -12.74
N ALA A 180 -26.16 7.19 -13.89
CA ALA A 180 -25.23 6.30 -14.58
C ALA A 180 -23.93 6.06 -13.78
N ASP A 181 -23.45 7.03 -13.01
CA ASP A 181 -22.29 6.86 -12.13
C ASP A 181 -22.62 5.91 -10.96
N TYR A 182 -23.80 6.11 -10.38
CA TYR A 182 -24.30 5.26 -9.30
C TYR A 182 -24.54 3.82 -9.77
N ASP A 183 -25.16 3.63 -10.94
CA ASP A 183 -25.38 2.31 -11.54
C ASP A 183 -24.06 1.58 -11.84
N ARG A 184 -23.03 2.29 -12.32
CA ARG A 184 -21.69 1.72 -12.51
C ARG A 184 -21.07 1.27 -11.18
N ALA A 185 -21.26 2.05 -10.12
CA ALA A 185 -20.78 1.68 -8.79
C ALA A 185 -21.47 0.42 -8.25
N LEU A 186 -22.79 0.31 -8.44
CA LEU A 186 -23.55 -0.89 -8.08
C LEU A 186 -23.10 -2.12 -8.87
N ALA A 187 -22.87 -1.97 -10.18
CA ALA A 187 -22.37 -3.06 -11.02
C ALA A 187 -20.97 -3.54 -10.58
N SER A 188 -20.07 -2.62 -10.20
CA SER A 188 -18.75 -2.95 -9.63
C SER A 188 -18.89 -3.70 -8.30
N ILE A 189 -19.78 -3.25 -7.41
CA ILE A 189 -20.09 -3.94 -6.14
C ILE A 189 -20.60 -5.35 -6.38
N ASP A 190 -21.54 -5.54 -7.31
CA ASP A 190 -22.10 -6.86 -7.62
C ASP A 190 -21.03 -7.79 -8.23
N ALA A 191 -20.11 -7.25 -9.04
CA ALA A 191 -18.97 -8.00 -9.56
C ALA A 191 -17.97 -8.41 -8.46
N LEU A 192 -17.68 -7.52 -7.49
CA LEU A 192 -16.89 -7.84 -6.30
C LEU A 192 -17.56 -8.91 -5.45
N GLU A 193 -18.87 -8.79 -5.22
CA GLU A 193 -19.64 -9.76 -4.45
C GLU A 193 -19.60 -11.14 -5.09
N ALA A 194 -19.79 -11.22 -6.41
CA ALA A 194 -19.72 -12.47 -7.16
C ALA A 194 -18.38 -13.19 -6.91
N LYS A 195 -17.26 -12.46 -7.02
CA LYS A 195 -15.91 -13.01 -6.77
C LYS A 195 -15.70 -13.41 -5.31
N VAL A 196 -16.14 -12.58 -4.35
CA VAL A 196 -15.99 -12.87 -2.91
C VAL A 196 -16.74 -14.15 -2.51
N ARG A 197 -17.88 -14.44 -3.17
CA ARG A 197 -18.70 -15.64 -2.94
C ARG A 197 -18.11 -16.92 -3.54
N GLU A 198 -17.08 -16.83 -4.38
CA GLU A 198 -16.38 -18.00 -4.89
C GLU A 198 -15.72 -18.80 -3.75
N GLN A 199 -15.43 -20.08 -3.99
CA GLN A 199 -14.75 -20.91 -3.01
C GLN A 199 -13.26 -20.59 -2.98
N THR A 200 -12.69 -20.42 -1.77
CA THR A 200 -11.23 -20.37 -1.61
C THR A 200 -10.69 -21.80 -1.64
N PRO A 201 -9.71 -22.13 -2.50
CA PRO A 201 -9.03 -23.41 -2.43
C PRO A 201 -8.42 -23.62 -1.04
N ALA A 202 -8.61 -24.82 -0.47
CA ALA A 202 -8.00 -25.15 0.80
C ALA A 202 -6.47 -25.24 0.64
N MET A 203 -5.75 -24.49 1.46
CA MET A 203 -4.29 -24.54 1.53
C MET A 203 -3.90 -24.95 2.94
N ILE A 204 -3.65 -26.25 3.10
CA ILE A 204 -3.30 -26.86 4.39
C ILE A 204 -2.07 -27.72 4.15
N SER A 205 -1.00 -27.44 4.89
CA SER A 205 0.25 -28.18 4.85
C SER A 205 0.85 -28.26 6.26
N GLU A 206 1.74 -29.22 6.48
CA GLU A 206 2.56 -29.22 7.68
C GLU A 206 3.52 -28.02 7.65
N PRO A 207 3.74 -27.32 8.78
CA PRO A 207 4.72 -26.26 8.84
C PRO A 207 6.12 -26.81 8.59
N ASN A 208 6.80 -26.29 7.56
CA ASN A 208 8.20 -26.60 7.27
C ASN A 208 8.96 -25.30 7.03
N TRP A 209 9.96 -25.03 7.86
CA TRP A 209 10.76 -23.81 7.83
C TRP A 209 12.23 -24.20 7.62
N PRO A 210 12.67 -24.41 6.37
CA PRO A 210 14.05 -24.77 6.09
C PRO A 210 15.00 -23.62 6.44
N GLU A 211 16.27 -23.93 6.64
CA GLU A 211 17.30 -22.89 6.71
C GLU A 211 17.35 -22.08 5.42
N ALA A 212 17.49 -20.76 5.54
CA ALA A 212 17.49 -19.86 4.41
C ALA A 212 18.84 -19.91 3.67
N GLU A 213 18.78 -20.07 2.35
CA GLU A 213 19.93 -19.88 1.46
C GLU A 213 19.90 -18.45 0.91
N PHE A 214 20.88 -17.64 1.29
CA PHE A 214 20.96 -16.25 0.84
C PHE A 214 22.41 -15.84 0.56
N SER A 215 22.55 -14.80 -0.26
CA SER A 215 23.81 -14.12 -0.54
C SER A 215 23.79 -12.72 0.06
N SER A 216 24.93 -12.22 0.54
CA SER A 216 25.07 -10.82 0.96
C SER A 216 25.74 -10.01 -0.14
N ASN A 217 25.32 -8.77 -0.31
CA ASN A 217 26.00 -7.81 -1.19
C ASN A 217 27.27 -7.19 -0.56
N THR A 218 27.56 -7.52 0.71
CA THR A 218 28.68 -6.97 1.47
C THR A 218 29.41 -8.11 2.19
N GLU A 219 30.72 -8.18 2.01
CA GLU A 219 31.56 -9.13 2.76
C GLU A 219 31.49 -8.86 4.27
N HIS A 220 31.50 -9.90 5.09
CA HIS A 220 31.37 -9.75 6.55
C HIS A 220 32.44 -8.82 7.16
N SER A 221 33.69 -8.96 6.72
CA SER A 221 34.80 -8.10 7.14
C SER A 221 34.63 -6.64 6.69
N GLU A 222 34.04 -6.42 5.51
CA GLU A 222 33.74 -5.09 4.99
C GLU A 222 32.62 -4.42 5.81
N PHE A 223 31.60 -5.18 6.20
CA PHE A 223 30.53 -4.65 7.06
C PHE A 223 31.08 -4.24 8.44
N LEU A 224 31.94 -5.06 9.05
CA LEU A 224 32.59 -4.71 10.31
C LEU A 224 33.49 -3.48 10.19
N ALA A 225 34.19 -3.31 9.06
CA ALA A 225 34.96 -2.10 8.79
C ALA A 225 34.05 -0.86 8.71
N LYS A 226 32.87 -0.96 8.11
CA LYS A 226 31.86 0.13 8.10
C LYS A 226 31.36 0.46 9.51
N VAL A 227 31.20 -0.54 10.39
CA VAL A 227 30.84 -0.33 11.80
C VAL A 227 31.92 0.46 12.55
N GLU A 228 33.20 0.08 12.38
CA GLU A 228 34.30 0.81 13.05
C GLU A 228 34.44 2.24 12.51
N LEU A 229 34.26 2.45 11.20
CA LEU A 229 34.23 3.77 10.60
C LEU A 229 33.08 4.63 11.16
N ALA A 230 31.88 4.07 11.29
CA ALA A 230 30.74 4.75 11.91
C ALA A 230 31.05 5.17 13.36
N LYS A 231 31.67 4.28 14.16
CA LYS A 231 32.10 4.59 15.53
C LYS A 231 33.17 5.68 15.57
N GLU A 232 34.06 5.75 14.59
CA GLU A 232 35.03 6.82 14.47
C GLU A 232 34.35 8.19 14.26
N HIS A 233 33.39 8.26 13.33
CA HIS A 233 32.59 9.47 13.09
C HIS A 233 31.81 9.91 14.33
N VAL A 234 31.27 8.95 15.11
CA VAL A 234 30.63 9.25 16.40
C VAL A 234 31.63 9.85 17.40
N ARG A 235 32.84 9.29 17.51
CA ARG A 235 33.88 9.82 18.43
C ARG A 235 34.38 11.21 18.02
N LYS A 236 34.45 11.48 16.71
CA LYS A 236 34.82 12.80 16.16
C LYS A 236 33.74 13.86 16.38
N GLY A 237 32.50 13.44 16.66
CA GLY A 237 31.35 14.32 16.83
C GLY A 237 30.63 14.67 15.53
N ASP A 238 30.86 13.91 14.45
CA ASP A 238 30.20 14.14 13.15
C ASP A 238 28.71 13.75 13.21
N VAL A 239 28.38 12.69 13.97
CA VAL A 239 27.01 12.20 14.21
C VAL A 239 26.89 11.64 15.62
N PHE A 240 25.69 11.67 16.21
CA PHE A 240 25.44 10.98 17.49
C PHE A 240 25.25 9.47 17.31
N GLN A 241 24.54 9.10 16.23
CA GLN A 241 24.27 7.73 15.83
C GLN A 241 24.10 7.70 14.31
N VAL A 242 24.47 6.57 13.69
CA VAL A 242 24.16 6.27 12.29
C VAL A 242 23.68 4.83 12.18
N VAL A 243 22.65 4.61 11.36
CA VAL A 243 22.13 3.27 11.07
C VAL A 243 22.66 2.85 9.71
N ILE A 244 23.58 1.89 9.70
CA ILE A 244 24.12 1.30 8.47
C ILE A 244 23.39 0.00 8.12
N SER A 245 23.28 -0.30 6.84
CA SER A 245 22.59 -1.49 6.35
C SER A 245 23.42 -2.25 5.31
N GLN A 246 23.02 -3.50 5.07
CA GLN A 246 23.48 -4.35 3.97
C GLN A 246 22.25 -5.06 3.38
N ARG A 247 22.39 -5.60 2.16
CA ARG A 247 21.30 -6.31 1.48
C ARG A 247 21.63 -7.79 1.41
N PHE A 248 20.60 -8.61 1.64
CA PHE A 248 20.63 -10.04 1.38
C PHE A 248 19.69 -10.38 0.24
N ASP A 249 20.13 -11.24 -0.66
CA ASP A 249 19.39 -11.66 -1.85
C ASP A 249 19.26 -13.20 -1.85
N GLN A 250 18.06 -13.70 -2.20
CA GLN A 250 17.76 -15.12 -2.34
C GLN A 250 16.90 -15.32 -3.59
N ASP A 251 17.17 -16.38 -4.35
CA ASP A 251 16.31 -16.80 -5.45
C ASP A 251 15.00 -17.37 -4.88
N VAL A 252 13.88 -16.73 -5.21
CA VAL A 252 12.55 -17.10 -4.70
C VAL A 252 11.64 -17.50 -5.86
N VAL A 253 11.14 -18.73 -5.81
CA VAL A 253 10.10 -19.25 -6.74
C VAL A 253 8.70 -19.17 -6.15
N ALA A 254 8.58 -18.85 -4.86
CA ALA A 254 7.32 -18.71 -4.17
C ALA A 254 6.57 -17.45 -4.62
N ASP A 255 5.24 -17.51 -4.64
CA ASP A 255 4.43 -16.32 -4.89
C ASP A 255 4.52 -15.33 -3.70
N ALA A 256 4.39 -14.04 -3.99
CA ALA A 256 4.45 -12.99 -2.97
C ALA A 256 3.38 -13.17 -1.86
N LEU A 257 2.21 -13.75 -2.17
CA LEU A 257 1.20 -14.06 -1.17
C LEU A 257 1.63 -15.20 -0.24
N ASP A 258 2.45 -16.14 -0.70
CA ASP A 258 3.00 -17.21 0.13
C ASP A 258 4.08 -16.68 1.08
N VAL A 259 4.93 -15.78 0.60
CA VAL A 259 5.87 -15.04 1.45
C VAL A 259 5.11 -14.24 2.52
N TYR A 260 4.01 -13.57 2.13
CA TYR A 260 3.14 -12.85 3.05
C TYR A 260 2.53 -13.78 4.11
N ARG A 261 2.00 -14.95 3.72
CA ARG A 261 1.45 -15.97 4.63
C ARG A 261 2.49 -16.44 5.65
N ALA A 262 3.71 -16.73 5.19
CA ALA A 262 4.81 -17.14 6.06
C ALA A 262 5.16 -16.06 7.09
N MET A 263 5.32 -14.80 6.65
CA MET A 263 5.60 -13.68 7.57
C MET A 263 4.46 -13.44 8.55
N ARG A 264 3.21 -13.56 8.09
CA ARG A 264 2.01 -13.41 8.92
C ARG A 264 1.95 -14.46 10.04
N ALA A 265 2.44 -15.67 9.77
CA ALA A 265 2.48 -16.76 10.74
C ALA A 265 3.67 -16.63 11.72
N LEU A 266 4.83 -16.21 11.24
CA LEU A 266 6.07 -16.16 12.03
C LEU A 266 6.19 -14.88 12.87
N ASN A 267 5.93 -13.71 12.27
CA ASN A 267 6.16 -12.40 12.85
C ASN A 267 5.02 -11.43 12.51
N PRO A 268 3.81 -11.61 13.07
CA PRO A 268 2.73 -10.64 12.90
C PRO A 268 3.12 -9.30 13.52
N SER A 269 2.93 -8.20 12.79
CA SER A 269 3.32 -6.85 13.21
C SER A 269 2.22 -5.81 12.97
N PRO A 270 2.33 -4.61 13.58
CA PRO A 270 1.34 -3.55 13.41
C PRO A 270 1.14 -3.09 11.96
N TYR A 271 2.11 -3.34 11.07
CA TYR A 271 2.05 -2.95 9.66
C TYR A 271 2.46 -4.12 8.76
N MET A 272 1.48 -4.96 8.42
CA MET A 272 1.62 -6.04 7.45
C MET A 272 1.15 -5.55 6.08
N TYR A 273 1.94 -5.76 5.04
CA TYR A 273 1.58 -5.32 3.70
C TYR A 273 2.08 -6.29 2.63
N LEU A 274 1.24 -6.45 1.60
CA LEU A 274 1.59 -6.97 0.29
C LEU A 274 1.10 -5.95 -0.74
N THR A 275 1.97 -5.48 -1.61
CA THR A 275 1.61 -4.63 -2.75
C THR A 275 2.23 -5.21 -4.01
N ARG A 276 1.47 -5.26 -5.10
CA ARG A 276 1.94 -5.75 -6.41
C ARG A 276 2.00 -4.62 -7.42
N TRP A 277 3.02 -4.64 -8.24
CA TRP A 277 3.37 -3.58 -9.18
C TRP A 277 3.88 -4.19 -10.48
N ALA A 278 3.87 -3.38 -11.54
CA ALA A 278 4.53 -3.69 -12.79
C ALA A 278 5.19 -2.42 -13.35
N ASP A 279 6.37 -2.57 -13.92
CA ASP A 279 7.09 -1.52 -14.61
C ASP A 279 7.65 -2.02 -15.95
N SER A 280 8.59 -1.28 -16.55
CA SER A 280 9.20 -1.64 -17.83
C SER A 280 10.08 -2.89 -17.78
N GLU A 281 10.57 -3.29 -16.60
CA GLU A 281 11.45 -4.45 -16.40
C GLU A 281 10.63 -5.71 -16.01
N GLY A 282 9.42 -5.54 -15.49
CA GLY A 282 8.48 -6.63 -15.25
C GLY A 282 7.58 -6.41 -14.04
N GLU A 283 6.99 -7.49 -13.55
CA GLU A 283 6.19 -7.48 -12.32
C GLU A 283 7.08 -7.60 -11.09
N PHE A 284 6.77 -6.84 -10.04
CA PHE A 284 7.42 -6.97 -8.74
C PHE A 284 6.40 -6.81 -7.61
N ALA A 285 6.77 -7.28 -6.41
CA ALA A 285 5.94 -7.17 -5.23
C ALA A 285 6.76 -6.69 -4.04
N ILE A 286 6.13 -5.89 -3.19
CA ILE A 286 6.69 -5.49 -1.89
C ILE A 286 5.87 -6.19 -0.82
N VAL A 287 6.53 -7.06 -0.08
CA VAL A 287 5.95 -7.82 1.03
C VAL A 287 6.69 -7.47 2.31
N GLY A 288 5.97 -7.18 3.38
CA GLY A 288 6.62 -6.84 4.64
C GLY A 288 5.74 -6.95 5.86
N SER A 289 6.44 -6.93 7.00
CA SER A 289 5.90 -6.95 8.35
C SER A 289 6.73 -5.95 9.17
N SER A 290 6.28 -4.69 9.23
CA SER A 290 7.01 -3.62 9.94
C SER A 290 6.49 -3.46 11.38
N PRO A 291 7.39 -3.44 12.38
CA PRO A 291 7.02 -3.18 13.77
C PRO A 291 6.72 -1.70 14.05
N GLU A 292 7.11 -0.78 13.16
CA GLU A 292 7.16 0.65 13.44
C GLU A 292 6.51 1.48 12.32
N ALA A 293 5.81 2.55 12.71
CA ALA A 293 5.32 3.58 11.80
C ALA A 293 6.28 4.77 11.77
N LEU A 294 6.59 5.25 10.56
CA LEU A 294 7.27 6.53 10.38
C LEU A 294 6.41 7.67 10.96
N VAL A 295 5.19 7.80 10.46
CA VAL A 295 4.23 8.82 10.89
C VAL A 295 2.80 8.31 10.65
N LYS A 296 1.88 8.69 11.54
CA LYS A 296 0.45 8.43 11.43
C LYS A 296 -0.30 9.73 11.65
N MET A 297 -1.19 10.08 10.73
CA MET A 297 -2.08 11.23 10.88
C MET A 297 -3.50 10.75 11.20
N VAL A 298 -4.13 11.31 12.24
CA VAL A 298 -5.53 11.04 12.60
C VAL A 298 -6.23 12.37 12.85
N GLY A 299 -7.16 12.73 11.96
CA GLY A 299 -7.74 14.07 11.95
C GLY A 299 -6.67 15.12 11.72
N ASP A 300 -6.50 16.03 12.67
CA ASP A 300 -5.49 17.09 12.68
C ASP A 300 -4.22 16.72 13.47
N ARG A 301 -4.13 15.49 13.99
CA ARG A 301 -3.02 15.05 14.84
C ARG A 301 -2.00 14.24 14.05
N VAL A 302 -0.74 14.64 14.16
CA VAL A 302 0.42 13.90 13.65
C VAL A 302 1.07 13.14 14.80
N ILE A 303 1.26 11.84 14.65
CA ILE A 303 1.77 10.93 15.66
C ILE A 303 2.96 10.15 15.08
N THR A 304 4.02 10.00 15.86
CA THR A 304 5.16 9.12 15.56
C THR A 304 5.46 8.29 16.81
N HIS A 305 5.94 7.06 16.63
CA HIS A 305 6.28 6.14 17.72
C HIS A 305 7.71 5.62 17.53
N PRO A 306 8.73 6.44 17.82
CA PRO A 306 10.12 6.06 17.61
C PRO A 306 10.49 4.85 18.49
N ILE A 307 11.00 3.80 17.87
CA ILE A 307 11.55 2.63 18.56
C ILE A 307 13.08 2.75 18.54
N ALA A 308 13.68 2.84 19.73
CA ALA A 308 15.13 2.77 19.90
C ALA A 308 15.45 1.78 21.02
N GLY A 309 16.12 0.68 20.67
CA GLY A 309 16.50 -0.40 21.58
C GLY A 309 15.64 -1.65 21.43
N SER A 310 16.31 -2.80 21.31
CA SER A 310 15.75 -4.15 21.23
C SER A 310 16.64 -5.12 21.97
#